data_AF-A0A1Y4D1K4-F1
#
_entry.id   AF-A0A1Y4D1K4-F1
#
_cell.length_a   1.000
_cell.length_b   1.000
_cell.length_c   1.000
_cell.angle_alpha   90.00
_cell.angle_beta   90.00
_cell.angle_gamma   90.00
#
_symmetry.space_group_name_H-M   'P 1'
#
loop_
_entity.id
_entity.type
_entity.pdbx_description
1 polymer ?
#
loop_
_entity_poly.entity_id
_entity_poly.type
_entity_poly.pdbx_seq_one_letter_code
_entity_poly.pdbx_strand_id
1 'polypeptide(L)'
;MKKHLCMAVAACGLLSLASCSDDENVIMNDQPVVETGEQVITLNVQSTDVLSTKSRPLYSTENKGAEEVTDVALLIFEMAESNEGYPMTLNQVIPISRWDQVSSPYRYGHEYTIHLGENGTTKLANGKSYTIIAVGQNEAETIIPAYEIVVGASSSSLIADLALTSWPNTEDKVWNASTNQGDGFLVTKAFTQGEEPIRYGEIFSGTSKPVVLDGDFDGGFTAEVLLKRQVAGVIGYFNQIPSYVDMDVNNGGKLATKKIRLVASAKNTQIDLAHVLGDQTDDATDTEITEAEAVVNGFAPAETKDAKFEDAADNNAYIVYEIDLKDWFTTSATGGDSPSDYWGTTLPTEANEDGTYDIPSLGDEESGATWKNGIDGSNNHPRVAPNAVLAGEFIIPFNKAEDLGLNTFELQLIGTYNGDEVILKKWNVKLDESSLVPEKDTESIYNIYRNHLYQIGQRGGGDDPSDPGNDPDEPQPLDKNQDLKIKINDNWEIIHDMVID
;
A
#
# COMPACT_ATOMS: atom_id res chain seq x y z
N MET A 1 27.66 70.83 26.92
CA MET A 1 27.43 70.77 28.38
C MET A 1 26.24 69.87 28.65
N LYS A 2 26.40 68.89 29.57
CA LYS A 2 25.37 68.15 30.35
C LYS A 2 24.37 67.28 29.56
N LYS A 3 24.47 65.93 29.59
CA LYS A 3 24.13 64.93 30.62
C LYS A 3 22.65 64.52 30.66
N HIS A 4 22.43 63.26 30.24
CA HIS A 4 21.47 62.21 30.64
C HIS A 4 19.96 62.48 30.73
N LEU A 5 19.17 61.60 30.09
CA LEU A 5 18.16 60.80 30.80
C LEU A 5 17.76 59.57 29.95
N CYS A 6 18.01 58.37 30.47
CA CYS A 6 17.39 57.14 29.97
C CYS A 6 15.94 57.09 30.43
N MET A 7 15.02 56.71 29.55
CA MET A 7 13.70 56.23 29.94
C MET A 7 13.33 55.05 29.04
N ALA A 8 13.26 53.87 29.66
CA ALA A 8 12.72 52.67 29.08
C ALA A 8 11.21 52.83 28.90
N VAL A 9 10.69 52.44 27.74
CA VAL A 9 9.28 52.14 27.53
C VAL A 9 9.20 50.78 26.86
N ALA A 10 8.79 49.80 27.64
CA ALA A 10 8.27 48.54 27.14
C ALA A 10 6.95 48.85 26.40
N ALA A 11 6.87 48.46 25.13
CA ALA A 11 5.63 48.50 24.37
C ALA A 11 5.25 47.06 24.02
N CYS A 12 4.38 46.50 24.84
CA CYS A 12 3.51 45.40 24.48
C CYS A 12 2.58 45.84 23.34
N GLY A 13 2.31 44.96 22.38
CA GLY A 13 1.08 45.01 21.59
C GLY A 13 1.26 44.89 20.09
N LEU A 14 1.15 43.65 19.58
CA LEU A 14 0.46 43.38 18.32
C LEU A 14 -0.52 42.23 18.59
N LEU A 15 -1.71 42.61 19.06
CA LEU A 15 -2.91 41.78 19.07
C LEU A 15 -3.40 41.67 17.62
N SER A 16 -3.42 40.44 17.09
CA SER A 16 -4.05 40.10 15.83
C SER A 16 -5.56 40.38 15.89
N LEU A 17 -6.05 41.17 14.95
CA LEU A 17 -7.47 41.48 14.79
C LEU A 17 -8.20 40.25 14.25
N ALA A 18 -8.95 39.55 15.12
CA ALA A 18 -10.01 38.64 14.71
C ALA A 18 -11.27 39.45 14.39
N SER A 19 -11.76 39.32 13.15
CA SER A 19 -13.07 39.81 12.74
C SER A 19 -14.12 38.76 13.09
N CYS A 20 -15.04 39.09 13.99
CA CYS A 20 -16.15 38.23 14.41
C CYS A 20 -17.17 37.98 13.29
N SER A 21 -17.63 36.73 13.19
CA SER A 21 -19.07 36.43 13.15
C SER A 21 -19.32 35.13 13.92
N ASP A 22 -19.96 35.26 15.07
CA ASP A 22 -20.75 34.31 15.91
C ASP A 22 -20.53 32.81 15.63
N ASP A 23 -20.05 31.97 16.55
CA ASP A 23 -20.58 31.63 17.87
C ASP A 23 -19.52 30.78 18.63
N GLU A 24 -19.62 30.76 19.96
CA GLU A 24 -18.64 30.24 20.92
C GLU A 24 -18.21 28.77 20.69
N ASN A 25 -16.91 28.57 20.44
CA ASN A 25 -16.10 27.56 21.12
C ASN A 25 -14.61 27.92 20.96
N VAL A 26 -14.02 28.53 21.99
CA VAL A 26 -12.58 28.71 22.10
C VAL A 26 -11.98 27.35 22.45
N ILE A 27 -11.56 26.59 21.43
CA ILE A 27 -10.64 25.48 21.63
C ILE A 27 -9.26 26.11 21.73
N MET A 28 -8.72 26.22 22.95
CA MET A 28 -7.29 26.41 23.15
C MET A 28 -6.60 25.14 22.69
N ASN A 29 -6.13 25.12 21.44
CA ASN A 29 -5.12 24.16 21.02
C ASN A 29 -3.81 24.55 21.72
N ASP A 30 -3.41 23.75 22.71
CA ASP A 30 -2.17 23.85 23.46
C ASP A 30 -0.98 23.40 22.59
N GLN A 31 -0.85 23.98 21.39
CA GLN A 31 0.32 23.78 20.53
C GLN A 31 1.48 24.56 21.14
N PRO A 32 2.66 23.95 21.34
CA PRO A 32 3.81 24.65 21.87
C PRO A 32 4.14 25.85 20.95
N VAL A 33 4.27 27.03 21.55
CA VAL A 33 4.71 28.22 20.82
C VAL A 33 6.15 28.00 20.42
N VAL A 34 6.39 27.80 19.12
CA VAL A 34 7.75 27.72 18.54
C VAL A 34 8.48 29.03 18.87
N GLU A 35 9.60 28.94 19.56
CA GLU A 35 10.37 30.12 19.97
C GLU A 35 11.05 30.79 18.76
N THR A 36 11.32 32.08 18.87
CA THR A 36 12.03 32.89 17.85
C THR A 36 13.37 32.23 17.50
N GLY A 37 13.57 31.89 16.22
CA GLY A 37 14.78 31.26 15.69
C GLY A 37 14.86 29.73 15.82
N GLU A 38 13.79 29.06 16.27
CA GLU A 38 13.70 27.60 16.26
C GLU A 38 13.45 27.06 14.85
N GLN A 39 14.09 25.93 14.54
CA GLN A 39 13.94 25.22 13.28
C GLN A 39 13.30 23.87 13.58
N VAL A 40 12.03 23.73 13.22
CA VAL A 40 11.17 22.63 13.63
C VAL A 40 10.69 21.86 12.40
N ILE A 41 10.80 20.54 12.43
CA ILE A 41 10.27 19.65 11.38
C ILE A 41 9.30 18.68 12.03
N THR A 42 8.07 18.63 11.52
CA THR A 42 7.06 17.65 11.91
C THR A 42 6.91 16.61 10.80
N LEU A 43 6.99 15.35 11.18
CA LEU A 43 6.80 14.19 10.31
C LEU A 43 5.48 13.54 10.65
N ASN A 44 4.66 13.30 9.63
CA ASN A 44 3.35 12.68 9.74
C ASN A 44 3.32 11.42 8.87
N VAL A 45 3.35 10.24 9.48
CA VAL A 45 3.18 8.97 8.77
C VAL A 45 1.70 8.61 8.81
N GLN A 46 1.07 8.54 7.64
CA GLN A 46 -0.38 8.37 7.53
C GLN A 46 -0.80 6.90 7.51
N SER A 47 -1.66 6.54 8.46
CA SER A 47 -2.51 5.35 8.41
C SER A 47 -3.81 5.77 7.73
N THR A 48 -3.90 5.74 6.40
CA THR A 48 -5.04 6.25 5.60
C THR A 48 -6.42 5.82 6.16
N ASP A 49 -7.10 6.70 6.90
CA ASP A 49 -8.46 6.50 7.39
C ASP A 49 -9.22 7.80 7.31
N VAL A 50 -9.88 8.05 6.20
CA VAL A 50 -10.69 9.25 6.08
C VAL A 50 -12.01 8.89 5.44
N LEU A 51 -12.89 8.34 6.27
CA LEU A 51 -14.35 8.38 6.11
C LEU A 51 -14.83 8.36 4.65
N SER A 52 -14.77 7.20 4.00
CA SER A 52 -15.34 7.03 2.67
C SER A 52 -16.51 6.04 2.72
N THR A 53 -17.71 6.57 2.47
CA THR A 53 -18.95 5.81 2.26
C THR A 53 -18.96 5.01 0.94
N LYS A 54 -17.80 4.84 0.31
CA LYS A 54 -17.62 4.07 -0.93
C LYS A 54 -16.78 2.83 -0.63
N SER A 55 -17.49 1.71 -0.46
CA SER A 55 -16.93 0.34 -0.42
C SER A 55 -15.88 0.12 0.65
N ARG A 56 -16.36 -0.37 1.78
CA ARG A 56 -15.57 -0.69 2.96
C ARG A 56 -14.89 -2.06 2.77
N PRO A 57 -13.57 -2.16 2.98
CA PRO A 57 -12.87 -3.43 3.09
C PRO A 57 -13.44 -4.37 4.16
N LEU A 58 -12.91 -5.59 4.16
CA LEU A 58 -13.32 -6.67 5.05
C LEU A 58 -13.13 -6.31 6.51
N TYR A 59 -13.82 -7.04 7.39
CA TYR A 59 -13.72 -6.83 8.82
C TYR A 59 -12.28 -6.99 9.34
N SER A 60 -11.63 -5.86 9.57
CA SER A 60 -10.36 -5.76 10.28
C SER A 60 -10.46 -4.66 11.34
N THR A 61 -9.85 -4.89 12.50
CA THR A 61 -9.86 -3.91 13.60
C THR A 61 -8.53 -3.19 13.64
N GLU A 62 -8.61 -1.86 13.60
CA GLU A 62 -7.55 -0.86 13.79
C GLU A 62 -6.64 -0.63 12.58
N ASN A 63 -6.57 0.63 12.13
CA ASN A 63 -5.73 1.08 11.00
C ASN A 63 -4.25 1.06 11.38
N LYS A 64 -3.53 -0.02 11.06
CA LYS A 64 -2.16 -0.29 11.53
C LYS A 64 -1.10 -0.20 10.43
N GLY A 65 -0.93 0.98 9.83
CA GLY A 65 0.22 1.22 8.92
C GLY A 65 1.35 1.97 9.63
N ALA A 66 1.03 3.19 10.09
CA ALA A 66 2.00 4.06 10.76
C ALA A 66 2.47 3.50 12.12
N GLU A 67 1.66 2.65 12.75
CA GLU A 67 1.97 1.99 14.02
C GLU A 67 3.08 0.95 13.90
N GLU A 68 3.22 0.32 12.74
CA GLU A 68 4.21 -0.74 12.50
C GLU A 68 5.56 -0.20 11.99
N VAL A 69 5.60 1.08 11.59
CA VAL A 69 6.86 1.73 11.20
C VAL A 69 7.80 1.77 12.41
N THR A 70 8.97 1.17 12.27
CA THR A 70 10.00 1.15 13.32
C THR A 70 11.12 2.12 13.03
N ASP A 71 11.37 2.46 11.77
CA ASP A 71 12.50 3.28 11.37
C ASP A 71 12.10 4.28 10.29
N VAL A 72 12.53 5.53 10.48
CA VAL A 72 12.30 6.66 9.56
C VAL A 72 13.63 7.37 9.33
N ALA A 73 13.88 7.87 8.12
CA ALA A 73 15.02 8.75 7.86
C ALA A 73 14.57 10.01 7.10
N LEU A 74 15.11 11.16 7.52
CA LEU A 74 14.98 12.42 6.80
C LEU A 74 16.25 12.72 6.03
N LEU A 75 16.06 13.20 4.80
CA LEU A 75 17.11 13.70 3.93
C LEU A 75 16.80 15.16 3.62
N ILE A 76 17.67 16.05 4.06
CA ILE A 76 17.53 17.48 3.87
C ILE A 76 18.40 17.90 2.70
N PHE A 77 17.80 18.51 1.69
CA PHE A 77 18.47 18.97 0.48
C PHE A 77 18.54 20.50 0.46
N GLU A 78 19.73 21.05 0.21
CA GLU A 78 19.91 22.48 -0.10
C GLU A 78 19.56 22.72 -1.57
N MET A 79 18.68 23.69 -1.81
CA MET A 79 18.30 24.14 -3.13
C MET A 79 19.26 25.22 -3.63
N ALA A 80 19.59 25.18 -4.92
CA ALA A 80 20.35 26.26 -5.54
C ALA A 80 19.55 27.57 -5.52
N GLU A 81 20.22 28.68 -5.16
CA GLU A 81 19.64 30.02 -5.16
C GLU A 81 19.05 30.32 -6.55
N SER A 82 17.72 30.40 -6.66
CA SER A 82 16.90 30.93 -7.78
C SER A 82 16.04 30.01 -8.64
N ASN A 83 16.01 28.68 -8.51
CA ASN A 83 15.14 27.86 -9.38
C ASN A 83 14.37 26.74 -8.66
N GLU A 84 13.04 26.82 -8.70
CA GLU A 84 12.14 25.68 -8.46
C GLU A 84 12.44 24.61 -9.54
N GLY A 85 12.77 23.38 -9.13
CA GLY A 85 12.97 22.23 -10.04
C GLY A 85 14.39 22.00 -10.59
N TYR A 86 15.44 22.65 -10.06
CA TYR A 86 16.84 22.33 -10.39
C TYR A 86 17.46 21.33 -9.39
N PRO A 87 18.57 20.67 -9.76
CA PRO A 87 19.28 19.75 -8.87
C PRO A 87 19.59 20.37 -7.51
N MET A 88 19.19 19.67 -6.45
CA MET A 88 19.40 19.99 -5.05
C MET A 88 20.51 19.10 -4.49
N THR A 89 21.25 19.58 -3.50
CA THR A 89 22.38 18.84 -2.92
C THR A 89 22.03 18.34 -1.52
N LEU A 90 22.22 17.05 -1.25
CA LEU A 90 22.01 16.45 0.06
C LEU A 90 22.94 17.11 1.09
N ASN A 91 22.33 17.79 2.06
CA ASN A 91 22.98 18.55 3.11
C ASN A 91 23.11 17.74 4.40
N GLN A 92 22.04 17.07 4.81
CA GLN A 92 21.97 16.32 6.07
C GLN A 92 21.09 15.08 5.93
N VAL A 93 21.43 14.04 6.69
CA VAL A 93 20.60 12.83 6.85
C VAL A 93 20.39 12.61 8.35
N ILE A 94 19.14 12.36 8.75
CA ILE A 94 18.75 12.16 10.14
C ILE A 94 17.96 10.85 10.23
N PRO A 95 18.58 9.74 10.65
CA PRO A 95 17.84 8.53 10.97
C PRO A 95 17.11 8.68 12.32
N ILE A 96 15.93 8.09 12.41
CA ILE A 96 15.07 8.01 13.58
C ILE A 96 14.71 6.54 13.74
N SER A 97 15.39 5.86 14.65
CA SER A 97 15.06 4.48 15.00
C SER A 97 14.06 4.42 16.13
N ARG A 98 13.33 3.29 16.19
CA ARG A 98 12.26 3.03 17.16
C ARG A 98 11.14 4.07 17.09
N TRP A 99 10.76 4.41 15.86
CA TRP A 99 9.64 5.31 15.55
C TRP A 99 8.38 4.94 16.32
N ASP A 100 8.06 3.64 16.40
CA ASP A 100 7.00 3.02 17.19
C ASP A 100 6.96 3.49 18.66
N GLN A 101 8.08 3.97 19.21
CA GLN A 101 8.20 4.37 20.61
C GLN A 101 8.43 5.86 20.83
N VAL A 102 8.94 6.57 19.82
CA VAL A 102 9.24 8.00 19.93
C VAL A 102 8.16 8.87 19.29
N SER A 103 7.42 8.33 18.32
CA SER A 103 6.26 8.99 17.73
C SER A 103 5.07 8.98 18.68
N SER A 104 4.09 9.85 18.39
CA SER A 104 2.82 9.91 19.10
C SER A 104 1.68 9.70 18.12
N PRO A 105 0.58 9.03 18.51
CA PRO A 105 -0.61 8.96 17.67
C PRO A 105 -1.15 10.36 17.37
N TYR A 106 -1.51 10.61 16.12
CA TYR A 106 -2.35 11.73 15.70
C TYR A 106 -3.60 11.21 15.01
N ARG A 107 -4.48 12.12 14.57
CA ARG A 107 -5.83 11.79 14.09
C ARG A 107 -5.88 10.72 12.98
N TYR A 108 -4.80 10.55 12.21
CA TYR A 108 -4.75 9.69 11.03
C TYR A 108 -3.42 8.94 10.86
N GLY A 109 -2.72 8.66 11.96
CA GLY A 109 -1.43 7.97 11.92
C GLY A 109 -0.54 8.32 13.11
N HIS A 110 0.77 8.39 12.88
CA HIS A 110 1.77 8.75 13.89
C HIS A 110 2.57 10.00 13.50
N GLU A 111 2.82 10.87 14.47
CA GLU A 111 3.56 12.11 14.29
C GLU A 111 4.83 12.16 15.15
N TYR A 112 5.84 12.86 14.68
CA TYR A 112 7.06 13.13 15.44
C TYR A 112 7.64 14.50 15.06
N THR A 113 8.08 15.25 16.07
CA THR A 113 8.64 16.60 15.89
C THR A 113 10.12 16.64 16.25
N ILE A 114 10.92 17.20 15.34
CA ILE A 114 12.36 17.38 15.46
C ILE A 114 12.68 18.86 15.61
N HIS A 115 13.46 19.19 16.63
CA HIS A 115 14.04 20.51 16.80
C HIS A 115 15.50 20.48 16.32
N LEU A 116 15.79 21.14 15.19
CA LEU A 116 17.15 21.21 14.65
C LEU A 116 18.05 22.08 15.54
N GLY A 117 19.25 21.58 15.80
CA GLY A 117 20.20 22.16 16.76
C GLY A 117 20.15 21.51 18.15
N GLU A 118 19.22 20.58 18.36
CA GLU A 118 19.10 19.77 19.58
C GLU A 118 19.40 18.29 19.30
N ASN A 119 19.63 17.51 20.37
CA ASN A 119 19.82 16.05 20.29
C ASN A 119 20.83 15.58 19.23
N GLY A 120 21.88 16.39 18.99
CA GLY A 120 22.93 16.08 18.01
C GLY A 120 22.63 16.45 16.56
N THR A 121 21.44 17.01 16.28
CA THR A 121 21.11 17.58 14.97
C THR A 121 21.76 18.98 14.81
N THR A 122 22.00 19.38 13.55
CA THR A 122 22.58 20.70 13.24
C THR A 122 21.51 21.62 12.66
N LYS A 123 21.57 22.93 13.00
CA LYS A 123 20.72 23.95 12.37
C LYS A 123 21.13 24.16 10.91
N LEU A 124 20.14 24.40 10.06
CA LEU A 124 20.33 24.81 8.67
C LEU A 124 20.81 26.26 8.60
N ALA A 125 21.63 26.57 7.61
CA ALA A 125 22.21 27.89 7.43
C ALA A 125 21.16 28.89 6.90
N ASN A 126 21.19 30.12 7.45
CA ASN A 126 20.39 31.23 6.96
C ASN A 126 20.83 31.68 5.56
N GLY A 127 19.91 32.31 4.83
CA GLY A 127 20.11 32.77 3.45
C GLY A 127 20.00 31.67 2.40
N LYS A 128 19.43 30.51 2.76
CA LYS A 128 19.35 29.32 1.91
C LYS A 128 17.93 28.76 1.84
N SER A 129 17.69 27.91 0.85
CA SER A 129 16.41 27.22 0.66
C SER A 129 16.62 25.73 0.77
N TYR A 130 15.65 25.03 1.38
CA TYR A 130 15.75 23.59 1.62
C TYR A 130 14.44 22.87 1.30
N THR A 131 14.57 21.63 0.84
CA THR A 131 13.48 20.65 0.73
C THR A 131 13.85 19.42 1.54
N ILE A 132 12.86 18.81 2.18
CA ILE A 132 13.05 17.64 3.02
C ILE A 132 12.32 16.48 2.36
N ILE A 133 13.00 15.35 2.20
CA ILE A 133 12.36 14.06 1.90
C ILE A 133 12.43 13.21 3.16
N ALA A 134 11.37 12.48 3.47
CA ALA A 134 11.39 11.46 4.50
C ALA A 134 10.96 10.11 3.93
N VAL A 135 11.55 9.04 4.45
CA VAL A 135 11.19 7.65 4.15
C VAL A 135 11.04 6.87 5.45
N GLY A 136 10.12 5.91 5.49
CA GLY A 136 9.91 5.07 6.67
C GLY A 136 9.38 3.68 6.33
N GLN A 137 9.74 2.69 7.14
CA GLN A 137 9.26 1.31 7.02
C GLN A 137 9.38 0.54 8.34
N ASN A 138 8.86 -0.69 8.37
CA ASN A 138 9.15 -1.66 9.43
C ASN A 138 10.46 -2.39 9.08
N GLU A 139 11.47 -2.28 9.94
CA GLU A 139 12.75 -3.00 9.82
C GLU A 139 12.96 -4.03 10.95
N ALA A 140 11.99 -4.18 11.84
CA ALA A 140 12.02 -5.15 12.93
C ALA A 140 11.41 -6.51 12.55
N GLU A 141 10.46 -6.52 11.60
CA GLU A 141 9.84 -7.74 11.06
C GLU A 141 10.85 -8.58 10.29
N THR A 142 10.76 -9.91 10.44
CA THR A 142 11.73 -10.83 9.80
C THR A 142 11.09 -11.72 8.74
N ILE A 143 9.76 -11.84 8.73
CA ILE A 143 9.02 -12.62 7.74
C ILE A 143 8.93 -11.85 6.42
N ILE A 144 8.69 -10.54 6.51
CA ILE A 144 8.65 -9.62 5.39
C ILE A 144 9.94 -8.79 5.43
N PRO A 145 10.89 -9.01 4.50
CA PRO A 145 12.14 -8.27 4.51
C PRO A 145 11.90 -6.80 4.18
N ALA A 146 12.55 -5.91 4.94
CA ALA A 146 12.58 -4.48 4.67
C ALA A 146 13.27 -4.16 3.34
N TYR A 147 12.88 -3.05 2.72
CA TYR A 147 13.53 -2.55 1.52
C TYR A 147 14.88 -1.94 1.87
N GLU A 148 15.93 -2.35 1.17
CA GLU A 148 17.19 -1.61 1.17
C GLU A 148 17.11 -0.47 0.14
N ILE A 149 17.66 0.69 0.49
CA ILE A 149 17.80 1.85 -0.39
C ILE A 149 19.15 1.77 -1.10
N VAL A 150 19.18 1.98 -2.41
CA VAL A 150 20.44 2.09 -3.17
C VAL A 150 21.15 3.38 -2.77
N VAL A 151 22.41 3.25 -2.35
CA VAL A 151 23.25 4.36 -1.92
C VAL A 151 24.56 4.36 -2.72
N GLY A 152 24.79 5.44 -3.47
CA GLY A 152 25.87 5.50 -4.45
C GLY A 152 25.76 4.45 -5.56
N ALA A 153 26.85 4.21 -6.30
CA ALA A 153 26.80 3.45 -7.54
C ALA A 153 26.58 1.93 -7.43
N SER A 154 26.81 1.30 -6.28
CA SER A 154 26.74 -0.18 -6.15
C SER A 154 26.52 -0.69 -4.72
N SER A 155 26.06 0.17 -3.80
CA SER A 155 25.78 -0.20 -2.42
C SER A 155 24.31 -0.01 -2.11
N SER A 156 23.85 -0.65 -1.05
CA SER A 156 22.51 -0.49 -0.53
C SER A 156 22.54 -0.50 1.00
N SER A 157 21.54 0.08 1.65
CA SER A 157 21.44 0.16 3.11
C SER A 157 19.98 0.24 3.56
N LEU A 158 19.70 -0.27 4.75
CA LEU A 158 18.42 -0.04 5.42
C LEU A 158 18.25 1.44 5.80
N ILE A 159 17.01 1.86 6.04
CA ILE A 159 16.64 3.23 6.42
C ILE A 159 17.31 3.61 7.75
N ALA A 160 17.34 2.70 8.73
CA ALA A 160 18.00 2.95 10.02
C ALA A 160 19.50 3.27 9.89
N ASP A 161 20.16 2.74 8.86
CA ASP A 161 21.60 2.88 8.62
C ASP A 161 21.95 4.03 7.66
N LEU A 162 20.96 4.77 7.15
CA LEU A 162 21.21 5.91 6.27
C LEU A 162 21.95 7.02 7.00
N ALA A 163 23.03 7.50 6.37
CA ALA A 163 23.81 8.63 6.82
C ALA A 163 24.29 9.46 5.64
N LEU A 164 24.73 10.70 5.88
CA LEU A 164 25.30 11.53 4.82
C LEU A 164 26.51 10.87 4.13
N THR A 165 27.21 9.98 4.83
CA THR A 165 28.35 9.20 4.30
C THR A 165 27.93 8.05 3.41
N SER A 166 26.65 7.65 3.39
CA SER A 166 26.13 6.62 2.49
C SER A 166 26.21 7.03 1.02
N TRP A 167 26.26 8.35 0.74
CA TRP A 167 26.53 8.92 -0.59
C TRP A 167 27.96 9.47 -0.63
N PRO A 168 28.97 8.66 -1.03
CA PRO A 168 30.38 9.02 -0.87
C PRO A 168 30.86 10.08 -1.87
N ASN A 169 30.29 10.13 -3.08
CA ASN A 169 30.70 11.07 -4.12
C ASN A 169 29.77 12.30 -4.16
N THR A 170 30.27 13.43 -4.66
CA THR A 170 29.47 14.65 -4.81
C THR A 170 28.31 14.46 -5.78
N GLU A 171 28.51 13.69 -6.85
CA GLU A 171 27.47 13.37 -7.84
C GLU A 171 26.34 12.54 -7.24
N ASP A 172 26.68 11.62 -6.32
CA ASP A 172 25.71 10.79 -5.61
C ASP A 172 24.82 11.59 -4.66
N LYS A 173 25.17 12.85 -4.34
CA LYS A 173 24.41 13.72 -3.42
C LYS A 173 23.41 14.62 -4.13
N VAL A 174 23.26 14.50 -5.44
CA VAL A 174 22.41 15.40 -6.23
C VAL A 174 21.07 14.75 -6.51
N TRP A 175 19.99 15.41 -6.13
CA TRP A 175 18.61 15.00 -6.45
C TRP A 175 17.91 16.04 -7.31
N ASN A 176 17.06 15.60 -8.23
CA ASN A 176 16.17 16.49 -8.98
C ASN A 176 14.72 15.99 -8.84
N ALA A 177 13.81 16.87 -8.43
CA ALA A 177 12.40 16.53 -8.22
C ALA A 177 11.63 16.27 -9.54
N SER A 178 12.16 16.69 -10.69
CA SER A 178 11.54 16.52 -12.00
C SER A 178 12.17 15.40 -12.83
N THR A 179 12.75 14.38 -12.18
CA THR A 179 13.28 13.19 -12.87
C THR A 179 12.16 12.26 -13.34
N ASN A 180 12.45 11.48 -14.38
CA ASN A 180 11.54 10.39 -14.73
C ASN A 180 11.53 9.34 -13.63
N GLN A 181 10.51 8.49 -13.65
CA GLN A 181 10.41 7.32 -12.79
C GLN A 181 11.68 6.45 -12.89
N GLY A 182 12.30 6.15 -11.75
CA GLY A 182 13.52 5.32 -11.67
C GLY A 182 14.84 6.07 -11.86
N ASP A 183 14.79 7.33 -12.30
CA ASP A 183 15.94 8.24 -12.32
C ASP A 183 16.06 9.02 -10.98
N GLY A 184 15.20 8.73 -10.00
CA GLY A 184 15.14 9.39 -8.69
C GLY A 184 16.35 9.12 -7.79
N PHE A 185 16.45 9.90 -6.71
CA PHE A 185 17.56 9.80 -5.75
C PHE A 185 17.38 8.65 -4.75
N LEU A 186 16.14 8.42 -4.31
CA LEU A 186 15.79 7.36 -3.36
C LEU A 186 15.11 6.22 -4.10
N VAL A 187 15.92 5.26 -4.56
CA VAL A 187 15.40 4.05 -5.19
C VAL A 187 15.67 2.83 -4.32
N THR A 188 14.70 1.93 -4.24
CA THR A 188 14.93 0.65 -3.55
C THR A 188 15.85 -0.24 -4.38
N LYS A 189 16.61 -1.11 -3.72
CA LYS A 189 17.37 -2.18 -4.35
C LYS A 189 16.41 -3.11 -5.09
N ALA A 190 16.81 -3.57 -6.28
CA ALA A 190 16.06 -4.58 -6.99
C ALA A 190 16.03 -5.88 -6.19
N PHE A 191 14.85 -6.47 -6.08
CA PHE A 191 14.76 -7.86 -5.68
C PHE A 191 15.25 -8.75 -6.83
N THR A 192 16.16 -9.68 -6.51
CA THR A 192 16.64 -10.66 -7.49
C THR A 192 15.66 -11.83 -7.52
N GLN A 193 15.41 -12.40 -8.69
CA GLN A 193 14.60 -13.61 -8.79
C GLN A 193 15.18 -14.75 -7.93
N GLY A 194 14.34 -15.36 -7.07
CA GLY A 194 14.74 -16.38 -6.10
C GLY A 194 15.28 -15.82 -4.77
N GLU A 195 15.51 -14.51 -4.72
CA GLU A 195 15.71 -13.70 -3.50
C GLU A 195 14.52 -12.76 -3.25
N GLU A 196 13.48 -12.82 -4.10
CA GLU A 196 12.24 -12.07 -3.91
C GLU A 196 11.73 -12.29 -2.48
N PRO A 197 11.25 -11.24 -1.82
CA PRO A 197 10.50 -11.39 -0.59
C PRO A 197 9.40 -12.42 -0.82
N ILE A 198 9.16 -13.29 0.16
CA ILE A 198 7.97 -14.14 0.13
C ILE A 198 6.72 -13.25 -0.01
N ARG A 199 6.79 -12.02 0.53
CA ARG A 199 5.78 -10.96 0.46
C ARG A 199 6.41 -9.58 0.50
N TYR A 200 5.80 -8.58 -0.15
CA TYR A 200 6.24 -7.19 -0.07
C TYR A 200 5.76 -6.54 1.23
N GLY A 201 6.61 -5.69 1.81
CA GLY A 201 6.25 -4.86 2.96
C GLY A 201 5.73 -3.48 2.56
N GLU A 202 5.24 -2.75 3.56
CA GLU A 202 4.94 -1.34 3.43
C GLU A 202 6.21 -0.49 3.47
N ILE A 203 6.21 0.56 2.67
CA ILE A 203 7.21 1.62 2.73
C ILE A 203 6.53 2.94 2.43
N PHE A 204 6.90 3.96 3.18
CA PHE A 204 6.30 5.29 3.16
C PHE A 204 7.32 6.31 2.70
N SER A 205 6.87 7.31 1.96
CA SER A 205 7.70 8.48 1.66
C SER A 205 6.86 9.74 1.46
N GLY A 206 7.54 10.87 1.64
CA GLY A 206 6.95 12.19 1.65
C GLY A 206 7.96 13.30 1.39
N THR A 207 7.48 14.46 0.95
CA THR A 207 8.29 15.68 0.79
C THR A 207 7.69 16.86 1.54
N SER A 208 8.54 17.75 2.04
CA SER A 208 8.10 19.07 2.48
C SER A 208 7.86 20.00 1.28
N LYS A 209 7.07 21.05 1.50
CA LYS A 209 7.18 22.26 0.66
C LYS A 209 8.58 22.86 0.82
N PRO A 210 9.15 23.53 -0.21
CA PRO A 210 10.38 24.28 -0.07
C PRO A 210 10.29 25.29 1.08
N VAL A 211 11.30 25.32 1.94
CA VAL A 211 11.43 26.27 3.03
C VAL A 211 12.56 27.24 2.73
N VAL A 212 12.27 28.54 2.85
CA VAL A 212 13.27 29.60 2.65
C VAL A 212 13.65 30.19 4.00
N LEU A 213 14.92 30.04 4.36
CA LEU A 213 15.51 30.66 5.54
C LEU A 213 16.09 32.01 5.16
N ASP A 214 15.31 33.07 5.34
CA ASP A 214 15.76 34.43 5.01
C ASP A 214 16.95 34.85 5.90
N GLY A 215 17.99 35.40 5.26
CA GLY A 215 19.22 35.86 5.92
C GLY A 215 19.02 37.03 6.88
N ASP A 216 17.94 37.78 6.71
CA ASP A 216 17.65 39.00 7.49
C ASP A 216 16.78 38.74 8.75
N PHE A 217 16.33 37.51 8.96
CA PHE A 217 15.47 37.11 10.08
C PHE A 217 16.20 36.19 11.08
N ASP A 218 15.49 35.78 12.14
CA ASP A 218 16.00 34.93 13.23
C ASP A 218 16.43 33.51 12.78
N GLY A 219 16.14 33.14 11.54
CA GLY A 219 16.48 31.85 10.95
C GLY A 219 15.61 30.70 11.46
N GLY A 220 14.42 30.99 12.00
CA GLY A 220 13.45 29.98 12.40
C GLY A 220 12.57 29.52 11.24
N PHE A 221 12.09 28.28 11.29
CA PHE A 221 11.07 27.76 10.39
C PHE A 221 10.29 26.60 11.01
N THR A 222 9.12 26.31 10.43
CA THR A 222 8.40 25.06 10.64
C THR A 222 8.18 24.40 9.28
N ALA A 223 8.48 23.11 9.18
CA ALA A 223 8.20 22.30 8.00
C ALA A 223 7.39 21.09 8.40
N GLU A 224 6.50 20.67 7.50
CA GLU A 224 5.74 19.43 7.63
C GLU A 224 6.11 18.51 6.48
N VAL A 225 6.25 17.22 6.77
CA VAL A 225 6.42 16.15 5.78
C VAL A 225 5.35 15.10 6.03
N LEU A 226 4.42 14.97 5.10
CA LEU A 226 3.43 13.90 5.07
C LEU A 226 4.01 12.70 4.33
N LEU A 227 4.14 11.56 5.00
CA LEU A 227 4.56 10.31 4.40
C LEU A 227 3.32 9.44 4.13
N LYS A 228 3.13 9.07 2.86
CA LYS A 228 2.09 8.11 2.41
C LYS A 228 2.74 6.85 1.85
N ARG A 229 1.95 5.77 1.79
CA ARG A 229 2.40 4.48 1.23
C ARG A 229 2.89 4.65 -0.20
N GLN A 230 4.01 4.01 -0.49
CA GLN A 230 4.62 3.98 -1.82
C GLN A 230 4.36 2.67 -2.56
N VAL A 231 3.57 1.77 -1.96
CA VAL A 231 3.11 0.49 -2.52
C VAL A 231 1.61 0.52 -2.76
N ALA A 232 1.10 -0.44 -3.55
CA ALA A 232 -0.33 -0.71 -3.69
C ALA A 232 -0.70 -1.98 -2.92
N GLY A 233 -1.98 -2.15 -2.58
CA GLY A 233 -2.50 -3.36 -1.93
C GLY A 233 -3.50 -4.04 -2.84
N VAL A 234 -3.48 -5.37 -2.90
CA VAL A 234 -4.46 -6.15 -3.66
C VAL A 234 -5.10 -7.19 -2.76
N ILE A 235 -6.43 -7.28 -2.73
CA ILE A 235 -7.18 -8.26 -1.94
C ILE A 235 -8.14 -9.05 -2.83
N GLY A 236 -8.26 -10.34 -2.55
CA GLY A 236 -9.40 -11.16 -2.96
C GLY A 236 -10.11 -11.80 -1.79
N TYR A 237 -11.44 -11.66 -1.76
CA TYR A 237 -12.32 -12.30 -0.79
C TYR A 237 -13.45 -13.05 -1.50
N PHE A 238 -13.49 -14.36 -1.31
CA PHE A 238 -14.27 -15.25 -2.17
C PHE A 238 -15.09 -16.26 -1.37
N ASN A 239 -16.25 -16.64 -1.90
CA ASN A 239 -17.06 -17.76 -1.40
C ASN A 239 -17.66 -18.55 -2.58
N GLN A 240 -18.50 -19.56 -2.27
CA GLN A 240 -19.17 -20.39 -3.28
C GLN A 240 -18.16 -20.94 -4.30
N ILE A 241 -17.04 -21.44 -3.78
CA ILE A 241 -15.93 -21.94 -4.59
C ILE A 241 -16.31 -23.34 -5.08
N PRO A 242 -16.45 -23.59 -6.37
CA PRO A 242 -16.87 -24.90 -6.85
C PRO A 242 -15.80 -25.94 -6.51
N SER A 243 -16.21 -27.07 -5.92
CA SER A 243 -15.30 -28.17 -5.55
C SER A 243 -14.55 -28.78 -6.75
N TYR A 244 -15.11 -28.65 -7.95
CA TYR A 244 -14.48 -29.04 -9.21
C TYR A 244 -14.96 -28.18 -10.36
N VAL A 245 -14.26 -28.30 -11.49
CA VAL A 245 -14.71 -27.79 -12.78
C VAL A 245 -14.69 -28.92 -13.80
N ASP A 246 -15.70 -28.94 -14.66
CA ASP A 246 -15.77 -29.84 -15.79
C ASP A 246 -14.75 -29.40 -16.85
N MET A 247 -13.76 -30.24 -17.13
CA MET A 247 -12.74 -29.98 -18.14
C MET A 247 -12.89 -30.94 -19.31
N ASP A 248 -12.72 -30.44 -20.54
CA ASP A 248 -12.66 -31.28 -21.74
C ASP A 248 -11.27 -31.93 -21.91
N VAL A 249 -10.71 -32.44 -20.82
CA VAL A 249 -9.49 -33.26 -20.85
C VAL A 249 -9.89 -34.69 -21.17
N ASN A 250 -9.66 -35.13 -22.41
CA ASN A 250 -9.96 -36.49 -22.90
C ASN A 250 -11.40 -36.96 -22.57
N ASN A 251 -12.41 -36.20 -22.99
CA ASN A 251 -13.82 -36.62 -22.97
C ASN A 251 -14.44 -36.65 -21.54
N GLY A 252 -14.44 -35.49 -20.85
CA GLY A 252 -15.31 -35.22 -19.69
C GLY A 252 -14.75 -35.45 -18.29
N GLY A 253 -13.43 -35.27 -18.08
CA GLY A 253 -12.82 -35.38 -16.76
C GLY A 253 -13.17 -34.19 -15.84
N LYS A 254 -13.76 -34.47 -14.68
CA LYS A 254 -13.97 -33.49 -13.60
C LYS A 254 -12.67 -33.34 -12.82
N LEU A 255 -12.14 -32.12 -12.70
CA LEU A 255 -10.91 -31.85 -11.95
C LEU A 255 -11.21 -31.03 -10.69
N ALA A 256 -10.63 -31.45 -9.57
CA ALA A 256 -10.79 -30.75 -8.29
C ALA A 256 -10.19 -29.35 -8.35
N THR A 257 -10.92 -28.36 -7.82
CA THR A 257 -10.40 -27.00 -7.60
C THR A 257 -9.50 -27.02 -6.38
N LYS A 258 -8.22 -26.68 -6.54
CA LYS A 258 -7.20 -26.80 -5.48
C LYS A 258 -6.70 -25.45 -4.99
N LYS A 259 -6.57 -24.47 -5.88
CA LYS A 259 -6.15 -23.12 -5.53
C LYS A 259 -7.01 -22.07 -6.19
N ILE A 260 -6.99 -20.87 -5.62
CA ILE A 260 -7.36 -19.63 -6.30
C ILE A 260 -6.06 -18.86 -6.53
N ARG A 261 -5.87 -18.34 -7.74
CA ARG A 261 -4.69 -17.55 -8.11
C ARG A 261 -5.11 -16.25 -8.76
N LEU A 262 -4.49 -15.15 -8.37
CA LEU A 262 -4.57 -13.89 -9.11
C LEU A 262 -3.26 -13.67 -9.85
N VAL A 263 -3.32 -13.41 -11.15
CA VAL A 263 -2.15 -13.09 -11.97
C VAL A 263 -2.25 -11.68 -12.56
N ALA A 264 -1.10 -11.05 -12.77
CA ALA A 264 -0.94 -9.72 -13.35
C ALA A 264 -0.18 -9.75 -14.69
N SER A 265 -0.47 -8.79 -15.56
CA SER A 265 0.24 -8.65 -16.86
C SER A 265 1.60 -7.96 -16.76
N ALA A 266 1.88 -7.27 -15.66
CA ALA A 266 3.15 -6.61 -15.41
C ALA A 266 3.55 -6.72 -13.93
N LYS A 267 4.86 -6.59 -13.67
CA LYS A 267 5.47 -6.57 -12.34
C LYS A 267 6.74 -5.73 -12.41
N ASN A 268 6.97 -4.91 -11.40
CA ASN A 268 8.19 -4.13 -11.21
C ASN A 268 8.98 -4.67 -10.02
N THR A 269 10.30 -4.45 -9.98
CA THR A 269 11.18 -4.95 -8.91
C THR A 269 11.75 -3.85 -8.02
N GLN A 270 11.50 -2.57 -8.34
CA GLN A 270 12.02 -1.42 -7.60
C GLN A 270 10.97 -0.31 -7.45
N ILE A 271 11.13 0.50 -6.41
CA ILE A 271 10.29 1.67 -6.11
C ILE A 271 11.17 2.93 -6.14
N ASP A 272 10.71 3.97 -6.81
CA ASP A 272 11.28 5.32 -6.72
C ASP A 272 10.52 6.12 -5.65
N LEU A 273 11.13 6.23 -4.46
CA LEU A 273 10.54 6.87 -3.29
C LEU A 273 10.59 8.40 -3.35
N ALA A 274 11.20 8.99 -4.38
CA ALA A 274 11.27 10.43 -4.58
C ALA A 274 10.43 10.91 -5.79
N HIS A 275 9.75 9.99 -6.48
CA HIS A 275 8.96 10.29 -7.66
C HIS A 275 7.66 11.02 -7.31
N VAL A 276 7.48 12.24 -7.84
CA VAL A 276 6.20 12.98 -7.82
C VAL A 276 5.59 13.07 -6.41
N LEU A 277 6.40 13.31 -5.39
CA LEU A 277 5.92 13.43 -3.99
C LEU A 277 5.11 14.70 -3.73
N GLY A 278 5.29 15.73 -4.57
CA GLY A 278 4.56 17.00 -4.42
C GLY A 278 3.05 16.89 -4.66
N ASP A 279 2.59 15.81 -5.29
CA ASP A 279 1.18 15.56 -5.59
C ASP A 279 0.46 14.83 -4.44
N GLN A 280 1.18 14.48 -3.36
CA GLN A 280 0.58 13.83 -2.19
C GLN A 280 -0.27 14.84 -1.40
N THR A 281 -1.57 14.59 -1.35
CA THR A 281 -2.50 15.31 -0.49
C THR A 281 -2.75 14.54 0.80
N ASP A 282 -2.93 15.28 1.88
CA ASP A 282 -3.42 14.73 3.13
C ASP A 282 -4.87 14.31 2.95
N ASP A 283 -5.12 13.00 2.96
CA ASP A 283 -6.46 12.44 2.79
C ASP A 283 -7.44 12.99 3.83
N ALA A 284 -6.93 13.50 4.97
CA ALA A 284 -7.68 13.73 6.19
C ALA A 284 -8.29 15.12 6.33
N THR A 285 -7.74 16.08 5.59
CA THR A 285 -8.18 17.48 5.58
C THR A 285 -8.97 17.84 4.33
N ASP A 286 -8.96 16.99 3.31
CA ASP A 286 -9.66 17.24 2.06
C ASP A 286 -11.06 16.62 2.06
N THR A 287 -12.07 17.43 2.39
CA THR A 287 -13.49 17.03 2.28
C THR A 287 -13.98 16.96 0.82
N GLU A 288 -13.12 17.32 -0.15
CA GLU A 288 -13.41 17.36 -1.58
C GLU A 288 -12.29 16.68 -2.40
N ILE A 289 -11.82 15.49 -1.99
CA ILE A 289 -10.99 14.66 -2.88
C ILE A 289 -11.78 14.45 -4.18
N THR A 290 -11.41 15.21 -5.20
CA THR A 290 -12.11 15.28 -6.49
C THR A 290 -11.48 14.34 -7.51
N GLU A 291 -10.21 13.97 -7.32
CA GLU A 291 -9.46 13.02 -8.14
C GLU A 291 -8.51 12.19 -7.26
N ALA A 292 -8.54 10.87 -7.39
CA ALA A 292 -7.64 9.97 -6.67
C ALA A 292 -6.19 10.08 -7.19
N GLU A 293 -5.20 9.86 -6.31
CA GLU A 293 -3.77 10.00 -6.63
C GLU A 293 -3.31 9.00 -7.71
N ALA A 294 -3.32 9.37 -8.98
CA ALA A 294 -2.99 8.46 -10.08
C ALA A 294 -1.48 8.42 -10.41
N VAL A 295 -0.64 8.09 -9.41
CA VAL A 295 0.83 8.02 -9.52
C VAL A 295 1.33 6.58 -9.50
N VAL A 296 2.15 6.23 -10.50
CA VAL A 296 2.93 4.99 -10.53
C VAL A 296 4.38 5.36 -10.23
N ASN A 297 4.98 4.78 -9.20
CA ASN A 297 6.37 5.03 -8.79
C ASN A 297 7.27 3.79 -8.89
N GLY A 298 6.71 2.61 -9.21
CA GLY A 298 7.51 1.40 -9.42
C GLY A 298 8.12 1.35 -10.80
N PHE A 299 9.34 0.82 -10.89
CA PHE A 299 10.12 0.71 -12.12
C PHE A 299 10.95 -0.57 -12.16
N ALA A 300 11.74 -0.73 -13.22
CA ALA A 300 12.50 -1.94 -13.53
C ALA A 300 11.57 -3.17 -13.67
N PRO A 301 11.02 -3.41 -14.87
CA PRO A 301 10.12 -4.54 -15.09
C PRO A 301 10.81 -5.87 -14.80
N ALA A 302 10.09 -6.77 -14.12
CA ALA A 302 10.58 -8.11 -13.83
C ALA A 302 10.76 -8.91 -15.13
N GLU A 303 11.94 -9.48 -15.35
CA GLU A 303 12.25 -10.17 -16.62
C GLU A 303 11.56 -11.54 -16.75
N THR A 304 11.47 -12.29 -15.64
CA THR A 304 10.96 -13.66 -15.66
C THR A 304 9.52 -13.73 -15.18
N LYS A 305 8.71 -14.47 -15.94
CA LYS A 305 7.28 -14.68 -15.70
C LYS A 305 7.05 -16.04 -15.08
N ASP A 306 6.32 -16.09 -13.97
CA ASP A 306 6.09 -17.30 -13.17
C ASP A 306 4.68 -17.88 -13.35
N ALA A 307 3.80 -17.20 -14.09
CA ALA A 307 2.49 -17.70 -14.46
C ALA A 307 2.11 -17.33 -15.89
N LYS A 308 0.90 -17.72 -16.27
CA LYS A 308 0.32 -17.42 -17.57
C LYS A 308 -1.16 -17.03 -17.44
N PHE A 309 -1.62 -16.19 -18.34
CA PHE A 309 -3.04 -16.07 -18.65
C PHE A 309 -3.52 -17.35 -19.32
N GLU A 310 -4.80 -17.68 -19.17
CA GLU A 310 -5.37 -18.93 -19.70
C GLU A 310 -5.13 -19.13 -21.20
N ASP A 311 -5.23 -18.05 -21.99
CA ASP A 311 -5.12 -18.12 -23.45
C ASP A 311 -3.64 -18.20 -23.93
N ALA A 312 -2.68 -18.21 -23.01
CA ALA A 312 -1.26 -18.22 -23.33
C ALA A 312 -0.67 -19.64 -23.38
N ALA A 313 0.20 -19.86 -24.37
CA ALA A 313 0.94 -21.11 -24.51
C ALA A 313 2.04 -21.24 -23.45
N ASP A 314 2.77 -20.15 -23.20
CA ASP A 314 3.90 -20.05 -22.28
C ASP A 314 3.62 -19.00 -21.19
N ASN A 315 4.47 -18.99 -20.16
CA ASN A 315 4.40 -17.99 -19.09
C ASN A 315 4.47 -16.57 -19.65
N ASN A 316 3.39 -15.82 -19.45
CA ASN A 316 3.23 -14.44 -19.89
C ASN A 316 2.67 -13.51 -18.81
N ALA A 317 2.53 -13.99 -17.56
CA ALA A 317 1.97 -13.28 -16.41
C ALA A 317 2.84 -13.44 -15.15
N TYR A 318 2.50 -12.68 -14.11
CA TYR A 318 3.14 -12.73 -12.80
C TYR A 318 2.11 -13.09 -11.73
N ILE A 319 2.43 -13.98 -10.81
CA ILE A 319 1.56 -14.28 -9.66
C ILE A 319 1.52 -13.05 -8.74
N VAL A 320 0.31 -12.64 -8.36
CA VAL A 320 0.08 -11.62 -7.31
C VAL A 320 -0.09 -12.33 -5.97
N TYR A 321 -1.03 -13.27 -5.88
CA TYR A 321 -1.20 -14.16 -4.73
C TYR A 321 -1.74 -15.51 -5.16
N GLU A 322 -1.58 -16.50 -4.29
CA GLU A 322 -2.26 -17.79 -4.34
C GLU A 322 -2.95 -18.10 -3.01
N ILE A 323 -4.09 -18.76 -3.08
CA ILE A 323 -4.79 -19.36 -1.94
C ILE A 323 -4.77 -20.86 -2.14
N ASP A 324 -4.03 -21.61 -1.31
CA ASP A 324 -4.23 -23.06 -1.22
C ASP A 324 -5.51 -23.33 -0.43
N LEU A 325 -6.48 -23.97 -1.10
CA LEU A 325 -7.77 -24.21 -0.49
C LEU A 325 -7.70 -25.22 0.66
N LYS A 326 -6.63 -26.00 0.81
CA LYS A 326 -6.45 -26.87 1.98
C LYS A 326 -6.17 -26.12 3.28
N ASP A 327 -5.70 -24.88 3.16
CA ASP A 327 -5.50 -24.02 4.32
C ASP A 327 -6.84 -23.49 4.84
N TRP A 328 -7.90 -23.63 4.06
CA TRP A 328 -9.26 -23.15 4.37
C TRP A 328 -10.29 -24.27 4.47
N PHE A 329 -10.01 -25.44 3.89
CA PHE A 329 -10.94 -26.56 3.85
C PHE A 329 -10.25 -27.87 4.22
N THR A 330 -10.77 -28.54 5.23
CA THR A 330 -10.31 -29.85 5.67
C THR A 330 -11.08 -30.96 4.96
N THR A 331 -10.41 -32.06 4.65
CA THR A 331 -11.04 -33.22 4.00
C THR A 331 -10.43 -34.53 4.52
N SER A 332 -11.20 -35.61 4.45
CA SER A 332 -10.73 -36.97 4.75
C SER A 332 -10.11 -37.68 3.52
N ALA A 333 -10.17 -37.05 2.35
CA ALA A 333 -9.72 -37.62 1.10
C ALA A 333 -8.18 -37.68 1.02
N THR A 334 -7.66 -38.65 0.27
CA THR A 334 -6.22 -38.98 0.28
C THR A 334 -5.40 -38.33 -0.83
N GLY A 335 -6.01 -37.43 -1.61
CA GLY A 335 -5.38 -36.74 -2.74
C GLY A 335 -5.67 -37.40 -4.09
N GLY A 336 -5.33 -36.70 -5.17
CA GLY A 336 -5.66 -37.09 -6.55
C GLY A 336 -6.06 -35.87 -7.39
N ASP A 337 -6.39 -36.08 -8.66
CA ASP A 337 -6.84 -35.01 -9.56
C ASP A 337 -8.37 -34.88 -9.60
N SER A 338 -9.10 -35.96 -9.28
CA SER A 338 -10.56 -35.97 -9.29
C SER A 338 -11.15 -35.34 -8.02
N PRO A 339 -12.36 -34.73 -8.10
CA PRO A 339 -13.07 -34.21 -6.94
C PRO A 339 -13.29 -35.22 -5.81
N SER A 340 -13.66 -36.47 -6.16
CA SER A 340 -13.89 -37.52 -5.16
C SER A 340 -12.60 -37.91 -4.42
N ASP A 341 -11.46 -37.91 -5.10
CA ASP A 341 -10.18 -38.31 -4.51
C ASP A 341 -9.51 -37.16 -3.75
N TYR A 342 -9.74 -35.92 -4.18
CA TYR A 342 -9.10 -34.75 -3.59
C TYR A 342 -9.91 -34.13 -2.44
N TRP A 343 -11.23 -34.01 -2.60
CA TRP A 343 -12.11 -33.40 -1.61
C TRP A 343 -13.07 -34.39 -0.93
N GLY A 344 -13.24 -35.59 -1.49
CA GLY A 344 -14.28 -36.52 -1.03
C GLY A 344 -15.67 -36.17 -1.60
N THR A 345 -15.71 -35.36 -2.65
CA THR A 345 -16.95 -34.83 -3.22
C THR A 345 -17.85 -35.94 -3.75
N THR A 346 -19.13 -35.87 -3.38
CA THR A 346 -20.17 -36.70 -3.97
C THR A 346 -20.63 -36.03 -5.27
N LEU A 347 -20.36 -36.69 -6.40
CA LEU A 347 -20.75 -36.16 -7.70
C LEU A 347 -22.27 -36.24 -7.90
N PRO A 348 -22.91 -35.17 -8.43
CA PRO A 348 -24.32 -35.21 -8.77
C PRO A 348 -24.62 -36.33 -9.77
N THR A 349 -25.70 -37.07 -9.53
CA THR A 349 -26.10 -38.20 -10.38
C THR A 349 -27.11 -37.83 -11.45
N GLU A 350 -27.79 -36.69 -11.29
CA GLU A 350 -28.82 -36.20 -12.21
C GLU A 350 -28.43 -34.81 -12.71
N ALA A 351 -28.66 -34.57 -14.00
CA ALA A 351 -28.47 -33.26 -14.60
C ALA A 351 -29.74 -32.42 -14.41
N ASN A 352 -29.55 -31.11 -14.32
CA ASN A 352 -30.59 -30.09 -14.35
C ASN A 352 -31.36 -30.12 -15.67
N GLU A 353 -32.51 -29.45 -15.72
CA GLU A 353 -33.37 -29.38 -16.92
C GLU A 353 -32.63 -28.82 -18.16
N ASP A 354 -31.59 -28.01 -17.96
CA ASP A 354 -30.74 -27.44 -19.00
C ASP A 354 -29.53 -28.32 -19.38
N GLY A 355 -29.39 -29.50 -18.77
CA GLY A 355 -28.30 -30.45 -18.99
C GLY A 355 -27.02 -30.15 -18.21
N THR A 356 -27.01 -29.13 -17.34
CA THR A 356 -25.89 -28.84 -16.42
C THR A 356 -25.98 -29.70 -15.15
N TYR A 357 -24.93 -29.71 -14.33
CA TYR A 357 -24.93 -30.34 -13.02
C TYR A 357 -24.77 -29.28 -11.93
N ASP A 358 -25.46 -29.45 -10.80
CA ASP A 358 -25.25 -28.64 -9.61
C ASP A 358 -23.91 -28.99 -8.97
N ILE A 359 -22.89 -28.18 -9.23
CA ILE A 359 -21.54 -28.39 -8.71
C ILE A 359 -21.52 -27.97 -7.23
N PRO A 360 -21.20 -28.87 -6.27
CA PRO A 360 -21.11 -28.51 -4.85
C PRO A 360 -20.04 -27.45 -4.61
N SER A 361 -20.36 -26.45 -3.79
CA SER A 361 -19.36 -25.48 -3.32
C SER A 361 -18.56 -26.08 -2.16
N LEU A 362 -17.29 -25.73 -2.04
CA LEU A 362 -16.47 -26.12 -0.90
C LEU A 362 -17.09 -25.59 0.40
N GLY A 363 -17.18 -26.47 1.39
CA GLY A 363 -17.87 -26.20 2.66
C GLY A 363 -19.31 -26.73 2.69
N ASP A 364 -19.90 -27.08 1.55
CA ASP A 364 -21.17 -27.81 1.48
C ASP A 364 -20.98 -29.28 1.87
N GLU A 365 -22.03 -29.93 2.38
CA GLU A 365 -21.99 -31.34 2.81
C GLU A 365 -21.54 -32.26 1.66
N GLU A 366 -22.05 -32.02 0.46
CA GLU A 366 -21.77 -32.80 -0.76
C GLU A 366 -20.35 -32.60 -1.29
N SER A 367 -19.67 -31.50 -0.91
CA SER A 367 -18.29 -31.25 -1.31
C SER A 367 -17.30 -32.21 -0.64
N GLY A 368 -17.67 -32.77 0.51
CA GLY A 368 -16.79 -33.60 1.36
C GLY A 368 -15.73 -32.80 2.11
N ALA A 369 -15.71 -31.48 1.94
CA ALA A 369 -14.74 -30.57 2.54
C ALA A 369 -15.42 -29.72 3.63
N THR A 370 -14.82 -29.66 4.82
CA THR A 370 -15.29 -28.86 5.95
C THR A 370 -14.45 -27.61 6.09
N TRP A 371 -15.08 -26.44 6.03
CA TRP A 371 -14.40 -25.16 6.19
C TRP A 371 -13.76 -25.01 7.58
N LYS A 372 -12.58 -24.42 7.60
CA LYS A 372 -11.89 -23.88 8.76
C LYS A 372 -11.42 -22.47 8.41
N ASN A 373 -11.30 -21.60 9.40
CA ASN A 373 -10.62 -20.32 9.16
C ASN A 373 -9.14 -20.62 8.87
N GLY A 374 -8.66 -20.20 7.69
CA GLY A 374 -7.27 -20.35 7.30
C GLY A 374 -6.34 -19.29 7.90
N ILE A 375 -6.91 -18.28 8.56
CA ILE A 375 -6.17 -17.26 9.31
C ILE A 375 -6.05 -17.73 10.76
N ASP A 376 -4.83 -17.67 11.33
CA ASP A 376 -4.50 -18.21 12.65
C ASP A 376 -5.54 -17.84 13.72
N GLY A 377 -5.98 -18.84 14.49
CA GLY A 377 -6.94 -18.68 15.58
C GLY A 377 -6.41 -17.89 16.79
N SER A 378 -5.13 -17.51 16.82
CA SER A 378 -4.59 -16.56 17.78
C SER A 378 -4.91 -15.09 17.43
N ASN A 379 -5.17 -14.81 16.15
CA ASN A 379 -5.59 -13.51 15.67
C ASN A 379 -7.11 -13.38 15.79
N ASN A 380 -7.57 -12.34 16.50
CA ASN A 380 -9.01 -12.03 16.56
C ASN A 380 -9.55 -11.48 15.22
N HIS A 381 -8.65 -11.16 14.26
CA HIS A 381 -8.91 -10.41 13.02
C HIS A 381 -7.91 -10.77 11.90
N PRO A 382 -8.30 -10.68 10.61
CA PRO A 382 -9.65 -10.40 10.15
C PRO A 382 -10.60 -11.58 10.42
N ARG A 383 -11.88 -11.27 10.62
CA ARG A 383 -12.93 -12.29 10.69
C ARG A 383 -13.48 -12.47 9.29
N VAL A 384 -13.55 -13.70 8.82
CA VAL A 384 -14.16 -14.02 7.53
C VAL A 384 -15.47 -14.76 7.73
N ALA A 385 -16.39 -14.62 6.77
CA ALA A 385 -17.62 -15.38 6.73
C ALA A 385 -17.33 -16.89 6.60
N PRO A 386 -18.17 -17.77 7.16
CA PRO A 386 -18.07 -19.21 6.93
C PRO A 386 -18.04 -19.53 5.44
N ASN A 387 -17.24 -20.54 5.05
CA ASN A 387 -17.03 -20.98 3.67
C ASN A 387 -16.40 -19.91 2.75
N ALA A 388 -15.89 -18.81 3.31
CA ALA A 388 -15.14 -17.82 2.56
C ALA A 388 -13.62 -17.99 2.76
N VAL A 389 -12.87 -17.48 1.79
CA VAL A 389 -11.40 -17.46 1.80
C VAL A 389 -10.91 -16.05 1.48
N LEU A 390 -9.74 -15.71 2.01
CA LEU A 390 -9.13 -14.39 1.88
C LEU A 390 -7.65 -14.54 1.50
N ALA A 391 -7.19 -13.70 0.58
CA ALA A 391 -5.77 -13.38 0.43
C ALA A 391 -5.60 -11.96 -0.07
N GLY A 392 -4.35 -11.54 -0.05
CA GLY A 392 -3.89 -10.31 -0.64
C GLY A 392 -2.41 -10.10 -0.42
N GLU A 393 -1.90 -9.03 -0.97
CA GLU A 393 -0.47 -8.80 -1.07
C GLU A 393 -0.24 -7.31 -1.30
N PHE A 394 0.84 -6.77 -0.73
CA PHE A 394 1.35 -5.48 -1.20
C PHE A 394 2.06 -5.71 -2.52
N ILE A 395 1.95 -4.78 -3.47
CA ILE A 395 2.66 -4.88 -4.74
C ILE A 395 3.35 -3.56 -5.08
N ILE A 396 4.46 -3.68 -5.79
CA ILE A 396 5.15 -2.54 -6.39
C ILE A 396 4.28 -2.00 -7.54
N PRO A 397 3.89 -0.70 -7.52
CA PRO A 397 3.06 -0.10 -8.57
C PRO A 397 3.64 -0.26 -9.97
N PHE A 398 2.78 -0.45 -10.97
CA PHE A 398 3.21 -0.65 -12.36
C PHE A 398 2.23 -0.03 -13.37
N ASN A 399 2.78 0.35 -14.52
CA ASN A 399 1.98 0.81 -15.66
C ASN A 399 1.36 -0.39 -16.37
N LYS A 400 0.15 -0.21 -16.91
CA LYS A 400 -0.56 -1.21 -17.71
C LYS A 400 0.29 -1.66 -18.91
N ALA A 401 0.21 -2.94 -19.26
CA ALA A 401 0.96 -3.51 -20.37
C ALA A 401 0.30 -3.21 -21.74
N GLU A 402 0.44 -1.97 -22.23
CA GLU A 402 -0.21 -1.50 -23.47
C GLU A 402 0.12 -2.38 -24.69
N ASP A 403 1.36 -2.87 -24.80
CA ASP A 403 1.84 -3.62 -25.95
C ASP A 403 1.30 -5.06 -26.04
N LEU A 404 0.71 -5.58 -24.96
CA LEU A 404 0.26 -6.98 -24.88
C LEU A 404 -1.24 -7.14 -25.12
N GLY A 405 -2.03 -6.07 -24.99
CA GLY A 405 -3.49 -6.14 -25.05
C GLY A 405 -4.11 -7.10 -24.02
N LEU A 406 -3.35 -7.43 -22.97
CA LEU A 406 -3.75 -8.31 -21.88
C LEU A 406 -4.49 -7.51 -20.82
N ASN A 407 -5.42 -8.16 -20.11
CA ASN A 407 -6.03 -7.57 -18.94
C ASN A 407 -4.97 -7.30 -17.86
N THR A 408 -5.21 -6.31 -17.00
CA THR A 408 -4.31 -6.03 -15.88
C THR A 408 -4.27 -7.22 -14.92
N PHE A 409 -5.42 -7.78 -14.56
CA PHE A 409 -5.55 -8.96 -13.70
C PHE A 409 -6.47 -10.04 -14.29
N GLU A 410 -6.14 -11.30 -14.02
CA GLU A 410 -7.01 -12.47 -14.26
C GLU A 410 -7.05 -13.34 -12.99
N LEU A 411 -8.27 -13.61 -12.50
CA LEU A 411 -8.48 -14.56 -11.40
C LEU A 411 -8.68 -15.95 -11.98
N GLN A 412 -8.02 -16.94 -11.40
CA GLN A 412 -7.98 -18.31 -11.89
C GLN A 412 -8.34 -19.30 -10.78
N LEU A 413 -9.19 -20.29 -11.11
CA LEU A 413 -9.27 -21.53 -10.36
C LEU A 413 -8.23 -22.50 -10.90
N ILE A 414 -7.39 -23.03 -10.02
CA ILE A 414 -6.31 -23.94 -10.40
C ILE A 414 -6.61 -25.34 -9.88
N GLY A 415 -6.43 -26.33 -10.74
CA GLY A 415 -6.42 -27.75 -10.42
C GLY A 415 -5.09 -28.38 -10.80
N THR A 416 -5.04 -29.70 -10.79
CA THR A 416 -3.91 -30.43 -11.38
C THR A 416 -4.41 -31.52 -12.32
N TYR A 417 -3.61 -31.80 -13.34
CA TYR A 417 -3.82 -32.91 -14.25
C TYR A 417 -2.49 -33.59 -14.54
N ASN A 418 -2.37 -34.88 -14.23
CA ASN A 418 -1.13 -35.66 -14.40
C ASN A 418 0.08 -35.06 -13.66
N GLY A 419 -0.16 -34.35 -12.56
CA GLY A 419 0.88 -33.73 -11.74
C GLY A 419 1.25 -32.30 -12.14
N ASP A 420 0.73 -31.78 -13.27
CA ASP A 420 0.92 -30.39 -13.69
C ASP A 420 -0.26 -29.53 -13.26
N GLU A 421 -0.01 -28.26 -12.91
CA GLU A 421 -1.07 -27.30 -12.66
C GLU A 421 -1.81 -26.95 -13.95
N VAL A 422 -3.13 -26.89 -13.84
CA VAL A 422 -4.01 -26.49 -14.94
C VAL A 422 -4.98 -25.42 -14.45
N ILE A 423 -5.19 -24.40 -15.27
CA ILE A 423 -6.25 -23.41 -15.04
C ILE A 423 -7.56 -24.09 -15.44
N LEU A 424 -8.51 -24.10 -14.50
CA LEU A 424 -9.81 -24.74 -14.65
C LEU A 424 -10.89 -23.75 -15.10
N LYS A 425 -10.81 -22.54 -14.57
CA LYS A 425 -11.74 -21.45 -14.83
C LYS A 425 -11.01 -20.13 -14.65
N LYS A 426 -11.41 -19.12 -15.42
CA LYS A 426 -10.86 -17.78 -15.34
C LYS A 426 -11.93 -16.70 -15.33
N TRP A 427 -11.55 -15.56 -14.80
CA TRP A 427 -12.31 -14.32 -14.94
C TRP A 427 -11.37 -13.16 -15.17
N ASN A 428 -11.74 -12.30 -16.12
CA ASN A 428 -11.11 -11.00 -16.26
C ASN A 428 -11.56 -10.13 -15.09
N VAL A 429 -10.60 -9.49 -14.43
CA VAL A 429 -10.90 -8.56 -13.34
C VAL A 429 -11.00 -7.15 -13.92
N LYS A 430 -12.11 -6.49 -13.62
CA LYS A 430 -12.53 -5.25 -14.24
C LYS A 430 -12.66 -4.14 -13.22
N LEU A 431 -12.14 -2.95 -13.51
CA LEU A 431 -12.42 -1.77 -12.70
C LEU A 431 -13.89 -1.40 -12.71
N ASP A 432 -14.41 -1.07 -11.53
CA ASP A 432 -15.68 -0.36 -11.46
C ASP A 432 -15.57 1.00 -12.15
N GLU A 433 -16.65 1.44 -12.79
CA GLU A 433 -16.69 2.70 -13.55
C GLU A 433 -16.30 3.91 -12.69
N SER A 434 -16.64 3.89 -11.40
CA SER A 434 -16.28 4.94 -10.44
C SER A 434 -14.80 4.96 -10.03
N SER A 435 -14.06 3.90 -10.35
CA SER A 435 -12.63 3.73 -10.04
C SER A 435 -11.72 3.98 -11.25
N LEU A 436 -12.27 4.28 -12.43
CA LEU A 436 -11.48 4.57 -13.61
C LEU A 436 -10.84 5.95 -13.51
N VAL A 437 -9.52 6.03 -13.73
CA VAL A 437 -8.87 7.32 -14.00
C VAL A 437 -9.04 7.64 -15.49
N PRO A 438 -9.75 8.74 -15.85
CA PRO A 438 -10.01 9.08 -17.24
C PRO A 438 -8.72 9.16 -18.07
N GLU A 439 -8.78 8.67 -19.31
CA GLU A 439 -7.67 8.65 -20.28
C GLU A 439 -6.46 7.76 -19.91
N LYS A 440 -6.27 7.42 -18.63
CA LYS A 440 -5.22 6.53 -18.16
C LYS A 440 -5.67 5.08 -18.10
N ASP A 441 -6.93 4.81 -17.78
CA ASP A 441 -7.44 3.46 -17.53
C ASP A 441 -8.62 3.09 -18.44
N THR A 442 -8.82 1.79 -18.59
CA THR A 442 -10.02 1.18 -19.16
C THR A 442 -10.57 0.15 -18.18
N GLU A 443 -11.78 -0.34 -18.43
CA GLU A 443 -12.42 -1.34 -17.56
C GLU A 443 -11.51 -2.56 -17.29
N SER A 444 -10.77 -3.08 -18.27
CA SER A 444 -9.97 -4.31 -18.09
C SER A 444 -8.45 -4.12 -18.18
N ILE A 445 -8.00 -2.95 -18.62
CA ILE A 445 -6.58 -2.61 -18.80
C ILE A 445 -6.33 -1.24 -18.15
N TYR A 446 -5.62 -1.26 -17.03
CA TYR A 446 -5.45 -0.13 -16.12
C TYR A 446 -4.14 -0.21 -15.35
N ASN A 447 -3.66 0.94 -14.87
CA ASN A 447 -2.43 1.02 -14.09
C ASN A 447 -2.68 0.62 -12.63
N ILE A 448 -1.60 0.20 -11.97
CA ILE A 448 -1.56 0.03 -10.52
C ILE A 448 -0.85 1.25 -9.92
N TYR A 449 -1.57 2.03 -9.12
CA TYR A 449 -1.10 3.27 -8.50
C TYR A 449 -0.66 3.03 -7.06
N ARG A 450 0.32 3.78 -6.57
CA ARG A 450 0.75 3.73 -5.16
C ARG A 450 -0.37 4.22 -4.24
N ASN A 451 -0.35 3.80 -2.97
CA ASN A 451 -1.33 4.19 -1.96
C ASN A 451 -2.79 3.83 -2.33
N HIS A 452 -2.99 2.83 -3.21
CA HIS A 452 -4.33 2.35 -3.56
C HIS A 452 -4.53 0.91 -3.12
N LEU A 453 -5.73 0.63 -2.63
CA LEU A 453 -6.22 -0.71 -2.33
C LEU A 453 -7.16 -1.19 -3.45
N TYR A 454 -6.82 -2.33 -4.04
CA TYR A 454 -7.52 -2.99 -5.14
C TYR A 454 -8.24 -4.23 -4.62
N GLN A 455 -9.56 -4.17 -4.45
CA GLN A 455 -10.32 -5.23 -3.76
C GLN A 455 -11.34 -5.94 -4.66
N ILE A 456 -11.32 -7.28 -4.63
CA ILE A 456 -12.36 -8.17 -5.19
C ILE A 456 -13.16 -8.77 -4.03
N GLY A 457 -14.49 -8.60 -4.02
CA GLY A 457 -15.36 -8.84 -2.84
C GLY A 457 -15.43 -7.60 -1.94
N GLN A 458 -16.48 -7.47 -1.10
CA GLN A 458 -16.74 -6.24 -0.30
C GLN A 458 -17.36 -6.56 1.06
N ARG A 459 -17.45 -5.55 1.94
CA ARG A 459 -18.32 -5.59 3.13
C ARG A 459 -19.76 -5.16 2.80
N GLY A 460 -20.75 -5.76 3.47
CA GLY A 460 -22.14 -5.30 3.46
C GLY A 460 -22.30 -3.85 3.95
N GLY A 461 -23.30 -3.14 3.44
CA GLY A 461 -23.44 -1.68 3.64
C GLY A 461 -24.00 -1.20 4.98
N GLY A 462 -24.31 -2.10 5.93
CA GLY A 462 -25.17 -1.83 7.08
C GLY A 462 -24.52 -1.46 8.43
N ASP A 463 -23.21 -1.62 8.60
CA ASP A 463 -22.61 -1.67 9.95
C ASP A 463 -21.63 -0.53 10.31
N ASP A 464 -21.51 -0.28 11.62
CA ASP A 464 -20.49 0.57 12.23
C ASP A 464 -19.13 -0.18 12.27
N PRO A 465 -17.98 0.46 12.00
CA PRO A 465 -16.65 -0.16 12.16
C PRO A 465 -16.39 -0.72 13.56
N SER A 466 -17.04 -0.18 14.59
CA SER A 466 -16.85 -0.54 16.00
C SER A 466 -17.90 -1.50 16.57
N ASP A 467 -19.00 -1.72 15.85
CA ASP A 467 -20.09 -2.63 16.24
C ASP A 467 -20.66 -3.30 14.97
N PRO A 468 -20.11 -4.46 14.57
CA PRO A 468 -20.38 -5.10 13.27
C PRO A 468 -21.74 -5.80 13.18
N GLY A 469 -22.76 -5.24 13.84
CA GLY A 469 -24.18 -5.51 13.64
C GLY A 469 -24.59 -6.91 13.13
N ASN A 470 -25.63 -6.96 12.30
CA ASN A 470 -26.24 -8.20 11.79
C ASN A 470 -26.05 -8.34 10.26
N ASP A 471 -25.13 -7.57 9.66
CA ASP A 471 -24.94 -7.50 8.20
C ASP A 471 -23.55 -8.07 7.81
N PRO A 472 -23.48 -9.34 7.36
CA PRO A 472 -22.21 -10.02 7.15
C PRO A 472 -21.42 -9.46 5.95
N ASP A 473 -20.11 -9.68 5.93
CA ASP A 473 -19.28 -9.42 4.74
C ASP A 473 -19.89 -10.08 3.49
N GLU A 474 -19.64 -9.50 2.32
CA GLU A 474 -20.12 -9.97 1.01
C GLU A 474 -18.95 -10.52 0.16
N PRO A 475 -18.46 -11.75 0.44
CA PRO A 475 -17.46 -12.39 -0.41
C PRO A 475 -17.99 -12.59 -1.82
N GLN A 476 -17.06 -12.49 -2.78
CA GLN A 476 -17.37 -12.65 -4.19
C GLN A 476 -17.63 -14.12 -4.53
N PRO A 477 -18.83 -14.47 -5.04
CA PRO A 477 -19.13 -15.85 -5.38
C PRO A 477 -18.45 -16.29 -6.68
N LEU A 478 -17.82 -17.47 -6.67
CA LEU A 478 -17.04 -18.01 -7.79
C LEU A 478 -17.73 -19.15 -8.55
N ASP A 479 -18.96 -19.50 -8.18
CA ASP A 479 -19.82 -20.43 -8.91
C ASP A 479 -20.41 -19.81 -10.18
N LYS A 480 -20.56 -18.48 -10.21
CA LYS A 480 -21.22 -17.75 -11.31
C LYS A 480 -20.28 -17.34 -12.44
N ASN A 481 -20.83 -17.33 -13.66
CA ASN A 481 -20.20 -16.71 -14.82
C ASN A 481 -20.58 -15.22 -14.84
N GLN A 482 -19.86 -14.42 -14.06
CA GLN A 482 -20.06 -12.99 -13.93
C GLN A 482 -18.74 -12.25 -14.12
N ASP A 483 -18.80 -10.99 -14.55
CA ASP A 483 -17.63 -10.12 -14.54
C ASP A 483 -17.21 -9.84 -13.10
N LEU A 484 -15.93 -10.02 -12.79
CA LEU A 484 -15.38 -9.66 -11.48
C LEU A 484 -15.08 -8.17 -11.48
N LYS A 485 -15.67 -7.45 -10.53
CA LYS A 485 -15.40 -6.02 -10.35
C LYS A 485 -14.40 -5.80 -9.23
N ILE A 486 -13.37 -5.02 -9.53
CA ILE A 486 -12.41 -4.50 -8.57
C ILE A 486 -12.77 -3.05 -8.28
N LYS A 487 -12.79 -2.72 -7.00
CA LYS A 487 -12.97 -1.36 -6.55
C LYS A 487 -11.63 -0.84 -6.04
N ILE A 488 -11.33 0.39 -6.44
CA ILE A 488 -10.17 1.13 -5.95
C ILE A 488 -10.63 2.00 -4.80
N ASN A 489 -9.90 1.90 -3.68
CA ASN A 489 -10.00 2.84 -2.58
C ASN A 489 -8.61 3.43 -2.30
N ASP A 490 -8.52 4.75 -2.21
CA ASP A 490 -7.36 5.48 -1.69
C ASP A 490 -7.33 5.46 -0.14
N ASN A 491 -8.48 5.14 0.47
CA ASN A 491 -8.62 4.88 1.90
C ASN A 491 -8.47 3.39 2.19
N TRP A 492 -7.37 3.02 2.83
CA TRP A 492 -7.13 1.65 3.25
C TRP A 492 -7.86 1.36 4.55
N GLU A 493 -9.01 0.68 4.51
CA GLU A 493 -9.40 -0.11 5.69
C GLU A 493 -8.64 -1.45 5.63
N ILE A 494 -7.42 -1.44 6.19
CA ILE A 494 -6.57 -2.54 6.66
C ILE A 494 -6.38 -3.81 5.79
N ILE A 495 -5.12 -4.04 5.39
CA ILE A 495 -4.50 -5.38 5.32
C ILE A 495 -3.18 -5.29 6.10
N HIS A 496 -3.09 -5.90 7.27
CA HIS A 496 -1.81 -6.07 7.97
C HIS A 496 -1.71 -7.55 8.38
N ASP A 497 -0.51 -8.13 8.23
CA ASP A 497 -0.20 -9.54 8.55
C ASP A 497 -1.09 -10.62 7.91
N MET A 498 -1.21 -10.64 6.58
CA MET A 498 -1.61 -11.89 5.90
C MET A 498 -0.42 -12.83 5.77
N VAL A 499 0.05 -13.31 6.92
CA VAL A 499 0.72 -14.60 6.98
C VAL A 499 -0.37 -15.67 6.90
N ILE A 500 -0.72 -16.05 5.67
CA ILE A 500 -1.29 -17.39 5.45
C ILE A 500 -0.10 -18.34 5.60
N ASP A 501 -0.15 -19.17 6.63
CA ASP A 501 0.91 -20.11 7.02
C ASP A 501 0.97 -21.31 6.06
#